data_AF-A0A520YDR7-F1
#
_entry.id   AF-A0A520YDR7-F1
#
_cell.length_a   1.000
_cell.length_b   1.000
_cell.length_c   1.000
_cell.angle_alpha   90.00
_cell.angle_beta   90.00
_cell.angle_gamma   90.00
#
_symmetry.space_group_name_H-M   'P 1'
#
loop_
_entity.id
_entity.type
_entity.pdbx_description
1 polymer ?
#
loop_
_entity_poly.entity_id
_entity_poly.type
_entity_poly.pdbx_seq_one_letter_code
_entity_poly.pdbx_strand_id
1 'polypeptide(L)'
;MTSTQTLDDFYKEISVPGGIEIDTFQSRLSLVFADKRSESDIEYYRLGKKPWKKLRDEVVPVSRFLKLNEILEGRIQFPLDNKIPDCWFKKINEIELGIEVTIERGREKFHLATELNETGSGRGFIGIQDDASQNAFNERLSSPRTAFSTDQALEATKNGILRCLSRKNDEKYRGVFCLLIEAHLNTLSSERWGRIRPDLRNAAKYLPFEEVHIIGDVDDRLFGFQIK
;
A
#
# COMPACT_ATOMS: atom_id res chain seq x y z
N MET A 1 11.08 1.14 26.19
CA MET A 1 11.06 0.14 25.10
C MET A 1 11.60 0.84 23.86
N THR A 2 12.49 0.22 23.09
CA THR A 2 12.93 0.82 21.83
C THR A 2 11.85 0.61 20.77
N SER A 3 11.74 1.51 19.79
CA SER A 3 10.87 1.39 18.62
C SER A 3 10.96 0.03 17.92
N THR A 4 12.18 -0.53 17.82
CA THR A 4 12.42 -1.85 17.23
C THR A 4 11.79 -2.97 18.06
N GLN A 5 11.88 -2.89 19.40
CA GLN A 5 11.24 -3.88 20.27
C GLN A 5 9.71 -3.81 20.17
N THR A 6 9.14 -2.60 20.12
CA THR A 6 7.69 -2.40 19.90
C THR A 6 7.25 -3.02 18.56
N LEU A 7 8.04 -2.87 17.49
CA LEU A 7 7.74 -3.45 16.18
C LEU A 7 7.86 -4.98 16.17
N ASP A 8 8.90 -5.54 16.79
CA ASP A 8 9.09 -6.99 16.85
C ASP A 8 7.98 -7.67 17.65
N ASP A 9 7.55 -7.07 18.76
CA ASP A 9 6.44 -7.58 19.55
C ASP A 9 5.11 -7.50 18.79
N PHE A 10 4.88 -6.39 18.06
CA PHE A 10 3.74 -6.27 17.15
C PHE A 10 3.75 -7.36 16.06
N TYR A 11 4.89 -7.64 15.43
CA TYR A 11 5.00 -8.71 14.43
C TYR A 11 4.74 -10.10 15.01
N LYS A 12 5.20 -10.40 16.23
CA LYS A 12 4.88 -11.67 16.91
C LYS A 12 3.37 -11.81 17.12
N GLU A 13 2.69 -10.74 17.52
CA GLU A 13 1.25 -10.74 17.77
C GLU A 13 0.44 -10.98 16.49
N ILE A 14 0.72 -10.24 15.41
CA ILE A 14 -0.09 -10.34 14.18
C ILE A 14 0.19 -11.61 13.37
N SER A 15 1.29 -12.31 13.64
CA SER A 15 1.67 -13.53 12.91
C SER A 15 1.15 -14.82 13.53
N VAL A 16 0.56 -14.77 14.73
CA VAL A 16 0.04 -15.96 15.41
C VAL A 16 -1.04 -16.67 14.56
N PRO A 17 -1.08 -18.01 14.53
CA PRO A 17 -2.15 -18.75 13.89
C PRO A 17 -3.54 -18.31 14.39
N GLY A 18 -4.45 -18.04 13.46
CA GLY A 18 -5.79 -17.52 13.77
C GLY A 18 -5.84 -16.00 14.01
N GLY A 19 -4.70 -15.31 13.92
CA GLY A 19 -4.62 -13.84 13.97
C GLY A 19 -4.99 -13.22 15.31
N ILE A 20 -5.21 -11.92 15.31
CA ILE A 20 -5.71 -11.13 16.45
C ILE A 20 -6.98 -10.38 16.07
N GLU A 21 -7.76 -9.96 17.06
CA GLU A 21 -8.96 -9.13 16.81
C GLU A 21 -8.57 -7.81 16.13
N ILE A 22 -9.43 -7.33 15.23
CA ILE A 22 -9.16 -6.12 14.43
C ILE A 22 -9.01 -4.87 15.30
N ASP A 23 -9.83 -4.71 16.34
CA ASP A 23 -9.74 -3.59 17.28
C ASP A 23 -8.36 -3.52 17.97
N THR A 24 -7.86 -4.69 18.35
CA THR A 24 -6.57 -4.91 18.99
C THR A 24 -5.46 -4.63 17.99
N PHE A 25 -5.56 -5.16 16.77
CA PHE A 25 -4.64 -4.86 15.68
C PHE A 25 -4.48 -3.37 15.43
N GLN A 26 -5.59 -2.64 15.29
CA GLN A 26 -5.56 -1.19 15.02
C GLN A 26 -4.97 -0.40 16.19
N SER A 27 -5.29 -0.81 17.42
CA SER A 27 -4.74 -0.21 18.64
C SER A 27 -3.23 -0.44 18.74
N ARG A 28 -2.76 -1.67 18.54
CA ARG A 28 -1.33 -2.04 18.60
C ARG A 28 -0.53 -1.37 17.47
N LEU A 29 -1.07 -1.32 16.25
CA LEU A 29 -0.46 -0.61 15.14
C LEU A 29 -0.31 0.90 15.46
N SER A 30 -1.32 1.51 16.07
CA SER A 30 -1.25 2.91 16.47
C SER A 30 -0.13 3.17 17.49
N LEU A 31 0.12 2.23 18.42
CA LEU A 31 1.23 2.32 19.38
C LEU A 31 2.61 2.27 18.70
N VAL A 32 2.78 1.48 17.63
CA VAL A 32 4.02 1.45 16.84
C VAL A 32 4.38 2.83 16.27
N PHE A 33 3.36 3.67 15.99
CA PHE A 33 3.54 5.03 15.48
C PHE A 33 3.49 6.13 16.56
N ALA A 34 2.91 5.86 17.73
CA ALA A 34 2.76 6.82 18.84
C ALA A 34 4.05 7.02 19.64
N ASP A 35 4.92 6.00 19.70
CA ASP A 35 6.21 6.11 20.36
C ASP A 35 7.13 7.10 19.62
N LYS A 36 7.97 7.82 20.38
CA LYS A 36 9.07 8.61 19.80
C LYS A 36 9.99 7.67 19.01
N ARG A 37 9.85 7.68 17.69
CA ARG A 37 10.73 6.94 16.78
C ARG A 37 12.06 7.66 16.63
N SER A 38 13.14 6.89 16.52
CA SER A 38 14.45 7.45 16.16
C SER A 38 14.40 7.99 14.72
N GLU A 39 15.31 8.91 14.38
CA GLU A 39 15.45 9.39 13.00
C GLU A 39 15.73 8.25 12.02
N SER A 40 16.55 7.27 12.43
CA SER A 40 16.83 6.07 11.63
C SER A 40 15.60 5.21 11.39
N ASP A 41 14.68 5.09 12.36
CA ASP A 41 13.44 4.34 12.15
C ASP A 41 12.51 5.05 11.17
N ILE A 42 12.44 6.38 11.27
CA ILE A 42 11.66 7.19 10.33
C ILE A 42 12.23 7.03 8.92
N GLU A 43 13.55 7.10 8.77
CA GLU A 43 14.24 6.88 7.49
C GLU A 43 13.96 5.47 6.96
N TYR A 44 14.12 4.45 7.79
CA TYR A 44 13.95 3.05 7.40
C TYR A 44 12.52 2.73 7.03
N TYR A 45 11.55 3.27 7.77
CA TYR A 45 10.14 3.21 7.40
C TYR A 45 9.90 3.89 6.07
N ARG A 46 10.33 5.15 5.86
CA ARG A 46 10.16 5.86 4.58
C ARG A 46 10.73 5.08 3.39
N LEU A 47 11.95 4.54 3.54
CA LEU A 47 12.63 3.78 2.50
C LEU A 47 12.14 2.33 2.36
N GLY A 48 11.41 1.79 3.35
CA GLY A 48 11.00 0.39 3.35
C GLY A 48 12.18 -0.56 3.49
N LYS A 49 13.14 -0.17 4.33
CA LYS A 49 14.25 -1.03 4.77
C LYS A 49 13.73 -2.02 5.81
N LYS A 50 14.40 -3.17 5.96
CA LYS A 50 14.08 -4.11 7.05
C LYS A 50 14.37 -3.45 8.42
N PRO A 51 13.57 -3.72 9.46
CA PRO A 51 12.38 -4.59 9.49
C PRO A 51 11.06 -3.91 9.05
N TRP A 52 11.09 -2.61 8.74
CA TRP A 52 9.91 -1.77 8.47
C TRP A 52 9.20 -2.02 7.13
N LYS A 53 9.85 -2.72 6.19
CA LYS A 53 9.31 -2.97 4.85
C LYS A 53 7.90 -3.59 4.88
N LYS A 54 7.72 -4.67 5.64
CA LYS A 54 6.45 -5.40 5.75
C LYS A 54 5.35 -4.52 6.37
N LEU A 55 5.69 -3.78 7.43
CA LEU A 55 4.79 -2.80 8.03
C LEU A 55 4.28 -1.78 6.99
N ARG A 56 5.20 -1.20 6.22
CA ARG A 56 4.88 -0.15 5.24
C ARG A 56 4.13 -0.69 4.03
N ASP A 57 4.60 -1.80 3.46
CA ASP A 57 4.15 -2.25 2.15
C ASP A 57 2.91 -3.17 2.21
N GLU A 58 2.63 -3.78 3.37
CA GLU A 58 1.55 -4.77 3.54
C GLU A 58 0.60 -4.40 4.68
N VAL A 59 1.14 -4.21 5.90
CA VAL A 59 0.30 -4.05 7.10
C VAL A 59 -0.48 -2.73 7.12
N VAL A 60 0.18 -1.61 6.85
CA VAL A 60 -0.43 -0.28 6.85
C VAL A 60 -1.51 -0.15 5.76
N PRO A 61 -1.29 -0.56 4.51
CA PRO A 61 -2.33 -0.61 3.49
C PRO A 61 -3.58 -1.36 3.96
N VAL A 62 -3.43 -2.56 4.55
CA VAL A 62 -4.58 -3.32 5.04
C VAL A 62 -5.29 -2.62 6.20
N SER A 63 -4.55 -2.02 7.14
CA SER A 63 -5.15 -1.20 8.20
C SER A 63 -6.03 -0.07 7.64
N ARG A 64 -5.56 0.63 6.60
CA ARG A 64 -6.31 1.69 5.92
C ARG A 64 -7.54 1.15 5.21
N PHE A 65 -7.43 -0.01 4.56
CA PHE A 65 -8.56 -0.69 3.95
C PHE A 65 -9.65 -1.03 4.97
N LEU A 66 -9.28 -1.60 6.12
CA LEU A 66 -10.22 -1.91 7.20
C LEU A 66 -10.93 -0.65 7.72
N LYS A 67 -10.17 0.43 7.97
CA LYS A 67 -10.74 1.70 8.43
C LYS A 67 -11.65 2.34 7.39
N LEU A 68 -11.25 2.34 6.12
CA LEU A 68 -12.01 2.92 5.01
C LEU A 68 -13.38 2.25 4.83
N ASN A 69 -13.44 0.93 5.07
CA ASN A 69 -14.67 0.14 4.93
C ASN A 69 -15.40 -0.08 6.26
N GLU A 70 -15.00 0.63 7.32
CA GLU A 70 -15.60 0.53 8.66
C GLU A 70 -15.67 -0.93 9.19
N ILE A 71 -14.65 -1.73 8.87
CA ILE A 71 -14.54 -3.12 9.33
C ILE A 71 -13.94 -3.11 10.74
N LEU A 72 -14.79 -3.27 11.74
CA LEU A 72 -14.43 -3.18 13.15
C LEU A 72 -14.30 -4.55 13.84
N GLU A 73 -14.89 -5.59 13.26
CA GLU A 73 -15.01 -6.91 13.88
C GLU A 73 -14.34 -8.01 13.04
N GLY A 74 -13.91 -9.07 13.72
CA GLY A 74 -13.21 -10.20 13.13
C GLY A 74 -11.72 -10.19 13.45
N ARG A 75 -11.00 -11.11 12.80
CA ARG A 75 -9.58 -11.37 13.07
C ARG A 75 -8.73 -11.14 11.85
N ILE A 76 -7.50 -10.70 12.08
CA ILE A 76 -6.50 -10.44 11.05
C ILE A 76 -5.18 -11.13 11.40
N GLN A 77 -4.56 -11.74 10.39
CA GLN A 77 -3.25 -12.39 10.51
C GLN A 77 -2.33 -11.95 9.36
N PHE A 78 -1.07 -11.67 9.69
CA PHE A 78 0.00 -11.47 8.73
C PHE A 78 1.06 -12.56 8.94
N PRO A 79 1.15 -13.58 8.07
CA PRO A 79 2.14 -14.65 8.20
C PRO A 79 3.59 -14.16 8.13
N LEU A 80 3.84 -13.02 7.45
CA LEU A 80 5.17 -12.43 7.24
C LEU A 80 6.17 -13.36 6.54
N ASP A 81 5.69 -14.39 5.82
CA ASP A 81 6.50 -15.50 5.29
C ASP A 81 6.72 -15.48 3.75
N ASN A 82 6.46 -14.34 3.10
CA ASN A 82 6.56 -14.13 1.64
C ASN A 82 5.67 -15.06 0.79
N LYS A 83 4.71 -15.74 1.40
CA LYS A 83 3.70 -16.52 0.68
C LYS A 83 2.50 -15.65 0.33
N ILE A 84 1.72 -16.14 -0.62
CA ILE A 84 0.44 -15.54 -1.02
C ILE A 84 -0.66 -16.24 -0.20
N PRO A 85 -1.62 -15.48 0.37
CA PRO A 85 -1.73 -14.02 0.40
C PRO A 85 -0.82 -13.38 1.47
N ASP A 86 -0.58 -12.07 1.35
CA ASP A 86 0.16 -11.28 2.36
C ASP A 86 -0.57 -11.22 3.72
N CYS A 87 -1.90 -11.30 3.71
CA CYS A 87 -2.75 -11.15 4.88
C CYS A 87 -3.95 -12.10 4.81
N TRP A 88 -4.38 -12.59 5.97
CA TRP A 88 -5.64 -13.32 6.15
C TRP A 88 -6.59 -12.51 7.02
N PHE A 89 -7.85 -12.42 6.58
CA PHE A 89 -8.93 -11.75 7.29
C PHE A 89 -10.08 -12.71 7.49
N LYS A 90 -10.63 -12.76 8.70
CA LYS A 90 -11.75 -13.65 9.04
C LYS A 90 -12.81 -12.88 9.81
N LYS A 91 -13.99 -12.72 9.20
CA LYS A 91 -15.17 -12.22 9.91
C LYS A 91 -15.71 -13.27 10.89
N ILE A 92 -16.45 -12.81 11.90
CA ILE A 92 -17.08 -13.68 12.88
C ILE A 92 -18.01 -14.67 12.16
N ASN A 93 -17.79 -15.97 12.39
CA ASN A 93 -18.54 -17.08 11.79
C ASN A 93 -18.45 -17.22 10.25
N GLU A 94 -17.49 -16.55 9.60
CA GLU A 94 -17.26 -16.69 8.16
C GLU A 94 -15.96 -17.47 7.86
N ILE A 95 -15.78 -17.77 6.57
CA ILE A 95 -14.52 -18.33 6.07
C ILE A 95 -13.40 -17.30 6.16
N GLU A 96 -12.18 -17.79 6.20
CA GLU A 96 -10.99 -16.95 6.12
C GLU A 96 -10.73 -16.51 4.68
N LEU A 97 -10.46 -15.22 4.49
CA LEU A 97 -10.30 -14.55 3.21
C LEU A 97 -8.88 -14.03 3.06
N GLY A 98 -8.24 -14.37 1.94
CA GLY A 98 -6.91 -13.89 1.60
C GLY A 98 -6.91 -12.49 1.00
N ILE A 99 -6.00 -11.62 1.46
CA ILE A 99 -5.76 -10.27 0.93
C ILE A 99 -4.31 -10.19 0.44
N GLU A 100 -4.14 -9.97 -0.87
CA GLU A 100 -2.86 -9.66 -1.49
C GLU A 100 -2.68 -8.14 -1.58
N VAL A 101 -1.49 -7.63 -1.27
CA VAL A 101 -1.19 -6.20 -1.31
C VAL A 101 -0.18 -5.87 -2.42
N THR A 102 -0.35 -4.70 -3.04
CA THR A 102 0.66 -4.16 -3.96
C THR A 102 0.61 -2.63 -3.98
N ILE A 103 1.65 -2.00 -4.54
CA ILE A 103 1.82 -0.55 -4.57
C ILE A 103 2.00 -0.12 -6.03
N GLU A 104 1.23 0.87 -6.47
CA GLU A 104 1.17 1.29 -7.88
C GLU A 104 2.51 1.78 -8.45
N ARG A 105 3.39 2.35 -7.63
CA ARG A 105 4.64 3.02 -8.00
C ARG A 105 5.66 2.95 -6.86
N GLY A 106 5.98 1.72 -6.45
CA GLY A 106 6.85 1.48 -5.30
C GLY A 106 8.28 2.01 -5.49
N ARG A 107 8.80 2.01 -6.73
CA ARG A 107 10.14 2.54 -7.03
C ARG A 107 10.17 4.06 -6.94
N GLU A 108 9.16 4.73 -7.49
CA GLU A 108 9.00 6.18 -7.33
C GLU A 108 8.96 6.58 -5.86
N LYS A 109 8.11 5.90 -5.06
CA LYS A 109 7.98 6.12 -3.61
C LYS A 109 9.33 6.00 -2.89
N PHE A 110 10.13 4.99 -3.24
CA PHE A 110 11.49 4.83 -2.69
C PHE A 110 12.38 6.03 -2.99
N HIS A 111 12.43 6.49 -4.24
CA HIS A 111 13.30 7.61 -4.62
C HIS A 111 12.84 8.95 -4.04
N LEU A 112 11.53 9.20 -3.97
CA LEU A 112 10.98 10.37 -3.29
C LEU A 112 11.35 10.38 -1.80
N ALA A 113 11.28 9.21 -1.15
CA ALA A 113 11.71 9.05 0.24
C ALA A 113 13.22 9.29 0.41
N THR A 114 14.05 8.81 -0.51
CA THR A 114 15.50 9.08 -0.51
C THR A 114 15.81 10.57 -0.62
N GLU A 115 15.22 11.27 -1.60
CA GLU A 115 15.43 12.73 -1.79
C GLU A 115 15.03 13.52 -0.53
N LEU A 116 13.88 13.15 0.08
CA LEU A 116 13.40 13.77 1.31
C LEU A 116 14.36 13.54 2.49
N ASN A 117 14.87 12.32 2.65
CA ASN A 117 15.78 11.98 3.75
C ASN A 117 17.15 12.65 3.59
N GLU A 118 17.68 12.73 2.36
CA GLU A 118 19.00 13.30 2.09
C GLU A 118 19.03 14.83 2.12
N THR A 119 17.94 15.49 1.68
CA THR A 119 17.93 16.95 1.51
C THR A 119 16.96 17.69 2.43
N GLY A 120 16.13 16.98 3.18
CA GLY A 120 15.05 17.55 3.99
C GLY A 120 13.88 18.10 3.16
N SER A 121 13.94 18.04 1.83
CA SER A 121 12.87 18.45 0.91
C SER A 121 12.73 17.43 -0.22
N GLY A 122 11.52 17.15 -0.67
CA GLY A 122 11.31 16.17 -1.74
C GLY A 122 10.46 16.75 -2.86
N ARG A 123 10.60 16.19 -4.06
CA ARG A 123 9.54 16.32 -5.07
C ARG A 123 8.28 15.64 -4.56
N GLY A 124 7.12 16.12 -4.98
CA GLY A 124 5.86 15.42 -4.71
C GLY A 124 5.58 14.27 -5.67
N PHE A 125 6.20 14.27 -6.86
CA PHE A 125 5.84 13.40 -7.96
C PHE A 125 6.96 13.37 -9.03
N ILE A 126 7.25 12.20 -9.60
CA ILE A 126 8.23 12.00 -10.69
C ILE A 126 7.49 11.66 -12.01
N GLY A 127 6.36 10.96 -11.90
CA GLY A 127 5.50 10.55 -13.01
C GLY A 127 6.05 9.39 -13.83
N ILE A 128 6.94 8.58 -13.25
CA ILE A 128 7.59 7.47 -13.96
C ILE A 128 7.09 6.11 -13.43
N GLN A 129 6.93 5.16 -14.34
CA GLN A 129 6.47 3.81 -14.02
C GLN A 129 7.62 2.95 -13.47
N ASP A 130 7.31 1.96 -12.63
CA ASP A 130 8.35 1.14 -11.98
C ASP A 130 9.16 0.28 -12.99
N ASP A 131 8.57 -0.04 -14.14
CA ASP A 131 9.19 -0.78 -15.24
C ASP A 131 9.98 0.09 -16.22
N ALA A 132 10.01 1.40 -16.03
CA ALA A 132 10.90 2.27 -16.81
C ALA A 132 12.36 1.85 -16.64
N SER A 133 13.16 1.97 -17.70
CA SER A 133 14.58 1.65 -17.65
C SER A 133 15.30 2.48 -16.59
N GLN A 134 16.41 1.96 -16.04
CA GLN A 134 17.21 2.72 -15.09
C GLN A 134 17.70 4.05 -15.67
N ASN A 135 18.02 4.09 -16.97
CA ASN A 135 18.45 5.31 -17.65
C ASN A 135 17.33 6.36 -17.69
N ALA A 136 16.13 5.98 -18.13
CA ALA A 136 14.98 6.89 -18.16
C ALA A 136 14.62 7.42 -16.76
N PHE A 137 14.75 6.55 -15.74
CA PHE A 137 14.54 6.94 -14.34
C PHE A 137 15.58 7.96 -13.87
N ASN A 138 16.85 7.73 -14.15
CA ASN A 138 17.95 8.63 -13.79
C ASN A 138 17.82 9.99 -14.49
N GLU A 139 17.48 9.99 -15.78
CA GLU A 139 17.22 11.22 -16.55
C GLU A 139 16.06 12.04 -15.97
N ARG A 140 15.00 11.37 -15.51
CA ARG A 140 13.86 12.06 -14.89
C ARG A 140 14.20 12.64 -13.51
N LEU A 141 15.00 11.92 -12.72
CA LEU A 141 15.50 12.41 -11.42
C LEU A 141 16.43 13.61 -11.57
N SER A 142 17.31 13.62 -12.57
CA SER A 142 18.25 14.72 -12.81
C SER A 142 17.61 15.96 -13.44
N SER A 143 16.45 15.80 -14.09
CA SER A 143 15.68 16.91 -14.65
C SER A 143 15.19 17.88 -13.57
N PRO A 144 15.03 19.18 -13.84
CA PRO A 144 14.46 20.14 -12.88
C PRO A 144 13.09 19.73 -12.33
N ARG A 145 12.77 20.19 -11.12
CA ARG A 145 11.44 20.02 -10.53
C ARG A 145 10.41 20.68 -11.44
N THR A 146 9.45 19.90 -11.93
CA THR A 146 8.41 20.37 -12.84
C THR A 146 7.05 20.22 -12.18
N ALA A 147 6.18 21.21 -12.36
CA ALA A 147 4.78 21.07 -11.99
C ALA A 147 4.11 20.07 -12.95
N PHE A 148 3.28 19.18 -12.40
CA PHE A 148 2.50 18.25 -13.19
C PHE A 148 1.06 18.76 -13.30
N SER A 149 0.49 18.63 -14.50
CA SER A 149 -0.93 18.84 -14.71
C SER A 149 -1.76 17.74 -14.04
N THR A 150 -3.03 18.05 -13.78
CA THR A 150 -4.00 17.06 -13.28
C THR A 150 -4.10 15.84 -14.18
N ASP A 151 -4.07 16.02 -15.50
CA ASP A 151 -4.16 14.91 -16.45
C ASP A 151 -2.91 14.02 -16.43
N GLN A 152 -1.71 14.61 -16.27
CA GLN A 152 -0.48 13.83 -16.10
C GLN A 152 -0.50 13.00 -14.81
N ALA A 153 -1.01 13.57 -13.71
CA ALA A 153 -1.16 12.85 -12.44
C ALA A 153 -2.15 11.67 -12.58
N LEU A 154 -3.31 11.92 -13.19
CA LEU A 154 -4.32 10.88 -13.47
C LEU A 154 -3.73 9.75 -14.31
N GLU A 155 -3.04 10.09 -15.40
CA GLU A 155 -2.51 9.10 -16.33
C GLU A 155 -1.40 8.26 -15.71
N ALA A 156 -0.48 8.87 -14.94
CA ALA A 156 0.58 8.12 -14.28
C ALA A 156 0.04 7.15 -13.21
N THR A 157 -0.94 7.60 -12.40
CA THR A 157 -1.62 6.77 -11.40
C THR A 157 -2.39 5.64 -12.09
N LYS A 158 -3.17 5.95 -13.13
CA LYS A 158 -3.89 4.94 -13.93
C LYS A 158 -2.94 3.87 -14.46
N ASN A 159 -1.84 4.27 -15.09
CA ASN A 159 -0.86 3.34 -15.64
C ASN A 159 -0.15 2.52 -14.54
N GLY A 160 0.11 3.11 -13.38
CA GLY A 160 0.63 2.40 -12.21
C GLY A 160 -0.30 1.29 -11.73
N ILE A 161 -1.60 1.62 -11.59
CA ILE A 161 -2.63 0.65 -11.20
C ILE A 161 -2.80 -0.42 -12.27
N LEU A 162 -2.92 -0.06 -13.55
CA LEU A 162 -3.04 -1.01 -14.66
C LEU A 162 -1.84 -1.99 -14.70
N ARG A 163 -0.63 -1.51 -14.43
CA ARG A 163 0.57 -2.36 -14.31
C ARG A 163 0.44 -3.35 -13.16
N CYS A 164 -0.02 -2.91 -11.98
CA CYS A 164 -0.30 -3.80 -10.86
C CYS A 164 -1.33 -4.87 -11.22
N LEU A 165 -2.46 -4.48 -11.82
CA LEU A 165 -3.50 -5.41 -12.26
C LEU A 165 -2.93 -6.45 -13.23
N SER A 166 -2.18 -6.02 -14.25
CA SER A 166 -1.57 -6.92 -15.23
C SER A 166 -0.60 -7.91 -14.59
N ARG A 167 0.20 -7.50 -13.61
CA ARG A 167 1.16 -8.39 -12.90
C ARG A 167 0.50 -9.38 -11.95
N LYS A 168 -0.73 -9.09 -11.52
CA LYS A 168 -1.53 -9.93 -10.63
C LYS A 168 -2.53 -10.80 -11.38
N ASN A 169 -2.57 -10.72 -12.71
CA ASN A 169 -3.34 -11.64 -13.55
C ASN A 169 -2.56 -12.94 -13.78
N ASP A 170 -2.39 -13.73 -12.72
CA ASP A 170 -1.61 -14.96 -12.73
C ASP A 170 -2.33 -16.06 -11.93
N GLU A 171 -2.22 -17.30 -12.40
CA GLU A 171 -2.87 -18.48 -11.80
C GLU A 171 -2.52 -18.69 -10.33
N LYS A 172 -1.32 -18.28 -9.89
CA LYS A 172 -0.90 -18.41 -8.49
C LYS A 172 -1.75 -17.61 -7.50
N TYR A 173 -2.53 -16.64 -7.99
CA TYR A 173 -3.45 -15.84 -7.19
C TYR A 173 -4.87 -16.42 -7.14
N ARG A 174 -5.14 -17.55 -7.81
CA ARG A 174 -6.45 -18.21 -7.75
C ARG A 174 -6.78 -18.61 -6.31
N GLY A 175 -7.97 -18.21 -5.85
CA GLY A 175 -8.43 -18.46 -4.48
C GLY A 175 -8.04 -17.37 -3.48
N VAL A 176 -7.25 -16.38 -3.88
CA VAL A 176 -7.09 -15.15 -3.09
C VAL A 176 -8.32 -14.29 -3.30
N PHE A 177 -8.95 -13.87 -2.20
CA PHE A 177 -10.23 -13.17 -2.26
C PHE A 177 -10.08 -11.74 -2.77
N CYS A 178 -9.15 -10.97 -2.20
CA CYS A 178 -9.03 -9.54 -2.44
C CYS A 178 -7.63 -9.16 -2.91
N LEU A 179 -7.55 -8.29 -3.92
CA LEU A 179 -6.34 -7.53 -4.26
C LEU A 179 -6.49 -6.09 -3.78
N LEU A 180 -5.53 -5.65 -2.95
CA LEU A 180 -5.44 -4.30 -2.44
C LEU A 180 -4.27 -3.56 -3.11
N ILE A 181 -4.56 -2.46 -3.79
CA ILE A 181 -3.56 -1.62 -4.45
C ILE A 181 -3.45 -0.27 -3.73
N GLU A 182 -2.31 -0.01 -3.10
CA GLU A 182 -1.99 1.32 -2.57
C GLU A 182 -1.59 2.28 -3.70
N ALA A 183 -2.21 3.45 -3.71
CA ALA A 183 -2.10 4.48 -4.73
C ALA A 183 -2.00 5.90 -4.16
N HIS A 184 -1.36 6.81 -4.90
CA HIS A 184 -1.20 8.22 -4.48
C HIS A 184 -2.47 9.05 -4.74
N LEU A 185 -3.58 8.67 -4.10
CA LEU A 185 -4.89 9.27 -4.34
C LEU A 185 -5.08 10.65 -3.70
N ASN A 186 -4.17 11.06 -2.81
CA ASN A 186 -4.28 12.33 -2.08
C ASN A 186 -3.85 13.56 -2.88
N THR A 187 -3.34 13.35 -4.10
CA THR A 187 -2.85 14.42 -4.98
C THR A 187 -3.98 15.17 -5.70
N LEU A 188 -5.15 14.55 -5.86
CA LEU A 188 -6.30 15.12 -6.56
C LEU A 188 -7.59 14.92 -5.74
N SER A 189 -8.66 15.65 -6.11
CA SER A 189 -9.98 15.44 -5.52
C SER A 189 -10.58 14.09 -5.90
N SER A 190 -11.45 13.55 -5.04
CA SER A 190 -12.18 12.29 -5.25
C SER A 190 -12.90 12.21 -6.61
N GLU A 191 -13.53 13.31 -7.03
CA GLU A 191 -14.23 13.44 -8.31
C GLU A 191 -13.31 13.17 -9.51
N ARG A 192 -12.05 13.63 -9.47
CA ARG A 192 -11.12 13.49 -10.58
C ARG A 192 -10.75 12.03 -10.82
N TRP A 193 -10.61 11.25 -9.74
CA TRP A 193 -10.34 9.81 -9.83
C TRP A 193 -11.47 9.02 -10.50
N GLY A 194 -12.70 9.55 -10.49
CA GLY A 194 -13.82 8.99 -11.23
C GLY A 194 -13.55 8.81 -12.73
N ARG A 195 -12.71 9.66 -13.33
CA ARG A 195 -12.37 9.65 -14.77
C ARG A 195 -11.65 8.39 -15.23
N ILE A 196 -10.86 7.76 -14.36
CA ILE A 196 -10.06 6.58 -14.71
C ILE A 196 -10.73 5.26 -14.29
N ARG A 197 -11.81 5.31 -13.49
CA ARG A 197 -12.49 4.11 -12.97
C ARG A 197 -12.99 3.15 -14.06
N PRO A 198 -13.58 3.60 -15.18
CA PRO A 198 -14.04 2.68 -16.23
C PRO A 198 -12.90 1.82 -16.79
N ASP A 199 -11.75 2.43 -17.09
CA ASP A 199 -10.56 1.73 -17.60
C ASP A 199 -10.06 0.69 -16.59
N LEU A 200 -9.99 1.09 -15.30
CA LEU A 200 -9.54 0.21 -14.23
C LEU A 200 -10.50 -0.97 -14.01
N ARG A 201 -11.82 -0.74 -14.02
CA ARG A 201 -12.85 -1.79 -13.91
C ARG A 201 -12.76 -2.78 -15.06
N ASN A 202 -12.56 -2.28 -16.29
CA ASN A 202 -12.41 -3.13 -17.46
C ASN A 202 -11.17 -4.04 -17.36
N ALA A 203 -10.05 -3.49 -16.87
CA ALA A 203 -8.83 -4.27 -16.64
C ALA A 203 -8.98 -5.29 -15.49
N ALA A 204 -9.71 -4.94 -14.41
CA ALA A 204 -9.88 -5.81 -13.25
C ALA A 204 -10.83 -7.01 -13.50
N LYS A 205 -11.75 -6.89 -14.47
CA LYS A 205 -12.82 -7.86 -14.75
C LYS A 205 -12.34 -9.32 -14.81
N TYR A 206 -11.19 -9.57 -15.42
CA TYR A 206 -10.68 -10.92 -15.68
C TYR A 206 -9.64 -11.40 -14.65
N LEU A 207 -9.39 -10.63 -13.60
CA LEU A 207 -8.45 -11.03 -12.56
C LEU A 207 -9.00 -12.18 -11.70
N PRO A 208 -8.12 -13.01 -11.11
CA PRO A 208 -8.52 -14.16 -10.29
C PRO A 208 -9.02 -13.79 -8.87
N PHE A 209 -9.09 -12.50 -8.54
CA PHE A 209 -9.63 -12.01 -7.26
C PHE A 209 -11.14 -11.78 -7.36
N GLU A 210 -11.87 -12.00 -6.28
CA GLU A 210 -13.28 -11.64 -6.18
C GLU A 210 -13.45 -10.12 -6.07
N GLU A 211 -12.59 -9.48 -5.28
CA GLU A 211 -12.60 -8.04 -5.06
C GLU A 211 -11.27 -7.39 -5.43
N VAL A 212 -11.33 -6.16 -5.93
CA VAL A 212 -10.15 -5.32 -6.18
C VAL A 212 -10.40 -3.91 -5.68
N HIS A 213 -9.59 -3.49 -4.71
CA HIS A 213 -9.69 -2.20 -4.04
C HIS A 213 -8.46 -1.33 -4.30
N ILE A 214 -8.69 -0.05 -4.58
CA ILE A 214 -7.65 0.97 -4.64
C ILE A 214 -7.76 1.83 -3.39
N ILE A 215 -6.66 1.98 -2.64
CA ILE A 215 -6.63 2.77 -1.40
C ILE A 215 -5.55 3.85 -1.45
N GLY A 216 -5.82 4.97 -0.78
CA GLY A 216 -4.89 6.07 -0.63
C GLY A 216 -3.72 5.75 0.31
N ASP A 217 -2.65 6.51 0.16
CA ASP A 217 -1.35 6.34 0.82
C ASP A 217 -1.14 7.22 2.07
N VAL A 218 -2.16 7.96 2.50
CA VAL A 218 -2.12 8.92 3.63
C VAL A 218 -3.23 8.61 4.64
N ASP A 219 -2.90 8.63 5.93
CA ASP A 219 -3.81 8.26 7.03
C ASP A 219 -4.85 9.34 7.36
N ASP A 220 -4.48 10.62 7.27
CA ASP A 220 -5.35 11.75 7.69
C ASP A 220 -6.55 11.97 6.77
N ARG A 221 -6.52 11.38 5.57
CA ARG A 221 -7.59 11.51 4.56
C ARG A 221 -7.79 10.18 3.86
N LEU A 222 -8.40 9.24 4.58
CA LEU A 222 -8.75 7.94 4.01
C LEU A 222 -9.67 8.12 2.80
N PHE A 223 -9.20 7.65 1.66
CA PHE A 223 -9.94 7.62 0.42
C PHE A 223 -9.54 6.38 -0.36
N GLY A 224 -10.52 5.77 -1.02
CA GLY A 224 -10.31 4.62 -1.87
C GLY A 224 -11.59 4.28 -2.61
N PHE A 225 -11.53 3.27 -3.45
CA PHE A 225 -12.68 2.78 -4.20
C PHE A 225 -12.46 1.36 -4.71
N GLN A 226 -13.57 0.64 -4.85
CA GLN A 226 -13.61 -0.70 -5.42
C GLN A 226 -13.77 -0.63 -6.95
N ILE A 227 -13.00 -1.46 -7.66
CA ILE A 227 -13.03 -1.61 -9.12
C ILE A 227 -13.40 -3.03 -9.57
N LYS A 228 -13.50 -3.98 -8.64
CA LYS A 228 -14.12 -5.28 -8.84
C LYS A 228 -14.79 -5.68 -7.54
#